data_AF-A0A015N6F5-F1
#
_entry.id   AF-A0A015N6F5-F1
#
_cell.length_a   1.000
_cell.length_b   1.000
_cell.length_c   1.000
_cell.angle_alpha   90.00
_cell.angle_beta   90.00
_cell.angle_gamma   90.00
#
_symmetry.space_group_name_H-M   'P 1'
#
loop_
_entity.id
_entity.type
_entity.pdbx_description
1 polymer ?
#
loop_
_entity_poly.entity_id
_entity_poly.type
_entity_poly.pdbx_seq_one_letter_code
_entity_poly.pdbx_strand_id
1 'polypeptide(L)'
;MQLEIDNLQDMIFEWIPYNQFYKIKNMGSTSGDNTATIYSAIWKNGPLYYNHSKNEYIRKLNKKITLKCLHNSRSTINEFINKVNSFLTNKDNIIFKTYGISQNPDTGNYIIVLQDKYYKEYGKSYCKQCIGKYTDIENKWCKPCQINYLKNNFIYWTSKNRKIDDFIQEIQLKINDWDDIIFEWIPYNQFNDINEICKSSYFTVYSAIWKDGPLCYDNNKMELKRASEKMVTLKCLHYNIYNLQNIINKFLNKVNAYAGNSKIYGMSQNPITKDYIMILQEKYCTEYGTIYCEECDEKYTNAKYKWCKLCQINNFKKNFMDWTNGNEQINDCVQKMQLKINSWNDTVFEWIPYSKFKDVKEIGKNSYSSVYSAIWKGGPLYYDHNSKKWIRKADENVVLKCLITNEFLNMDKAYSTDNDKMLFKVYGISQNPQTKDYIIVLHYNRITEIYERYVTNLFYNLPTNEKIIDFIHNVVFEWISYNQFDEIEEICKDGFDIVNSAIWEDGLLYFDDNKKKWTRKSNIEVTLKYISKF
;
A
#
# COMPACT_ATOMS: atom_id res chain seq x y z
N MET A 1 38.50 -9.22 38.23
CA MET A 1 37.95 -9.58 36.90
C MET A 1 38.65 -8.72 35.87
N GLN A 2 39.65 -9.26 35.19
CA GLN A 2 40.36 -8.60 34.09
C GLN A 2 39.70 -9.12 32.80
N LEU A 3 39.08 -8.24 32.02
CA LEU A 3 38.47 -8.56 30.74
C LEU A 3 39.48 -8.25 29.61
N GLU A 4 39.57 -9.15 28.63
CA GLU A 4 40.41 -9.01 27.42
C GLU A 4 39.97 -7.81 26.56
N ILE A 5 40.95 -7.13 25.94
CA ILE A 5 40.81 -5.86 25.24
C ILE A 5 41.18 -6.07 23.75
N ASP A 6 40.19 -6.05 22.85
CA ASP A 6 40.38 -6.08 21.40
C ASP A 6 40.11 -4.71 20.77
N ASN A 7 41.01 -3.77 21.05
CA ASN A 7 41.38 -2.57 20.31
C ASN A 7 40.30 -1.55 19.83
N LEU A 8 40.40 -0.34 20.37
CA LEU A 8 40.62 0.92 19.63
C LEU A 8 40.92 2.00 20.69
N GLN A 9 42.22 2.24 20.94
CA GLN A 9 42.75 3.19 21.94
C GLN A 9 42.67 2.67 23.40
N ASP A 10 43.54 1.71 23.72
CA ASP A 10 43.63 0.95 24.98
C ASP A 10 43.59 1.83 26.23
N MET A 11 42.39 1.95 26.79
CA MET A 11 42.11 2.62 28.03
C MET A 11 41.48 1.60 28.98
N ILE A 12 42.10 1.40 30.13
CA ILE A 12 41.74 0.31 31.03
C ILE A 12 40.53 0.71 31.87
N PHE A 13 39.48 -0.11 31.83
CA PHE A 13 38.38 -0.04 32.79
C PHE A 13 38.86 -0.58 34.14
N GLU A 14 38.82 0.24 35.20
CA GLU A 14 39.36 -0.15 36.50
C GLU A 14 38.46 0.20 37.69
N TRP A 15 38.73 -0.43 38.84
CA TRP A 15 38.21 0.03 40.11
C TRP A 15 39.00 1.25 40.57
N ILE A 16 38.32 2.36 40.81
CA ILE A 16 38.94 3.63 41.18
C ILE A 16 38.62 3.93 42.64
N PRO A 17 39.61 3.93 43.55
CA PRO A 17 39.39 4.30 44.94
C PRO A 17 38.78 5.71 45.06
N TYR A 18 37.74 5.88 45.87
CA TYR A 18 36.99 7.14 45.93
C TYR A 18 37.85 8.35 46.34
N ASN A 19 38.87 8.13 47.16
CA ASN A 19 39.85 9.15 47.57
C ASN A 19 40.71 9.71 46.42
N GLN A 20 40.58 9.16 45.21
CA GLN A 20 41.21 9.67 43.99
C GLN A 20 40.46 10.85 43.36
N PHE A 21 39.23 11.12 43.81
CA PHE A 21 38.40 12.20 43.28
C PHE A 21 38.46 13.43 44.17
N TYR A 22 38.66 14.60 43.57
CA TYR A 22 38.68 15.87 44.29
C TYR A 22 37.98 16.98 43.49
N LYS A 23 37.70 18.12 44.13
CA LYS A 23 36.84 19.20 43.59
C LYS A 23 35.49 18.65 43.08
N ILE A 24 34.89 17.73 43.84
CA ILE A 24 33.61 17.11 43.51
C ILE A 24 32.52 18.18 43.61
N LYS A 25 31.76 18.40 42.53
CA LYS A 25 30.63 19.34 42.48
C LYS A 25 29.38 18.60 42.02
N ASN A 26 28.29 18.74 42.77
CA ASN A 26 26.99 18.21 42.40
C ASN A 26 26.46 18.98 41.16
N MET A 27 26.04 18.24 40.14
CA MET A 27 25.53 18.76 38.85
C MET A 27 24.01 18.58 38.70
N GLY A 28 23.35 18.00 39.72
CA GLY A 28 21.91 17.71 39.75
C GLY A 28 21.58 16.22 39.68
N SER A 29 20.30 15.91 39.93
CA SER A 29 19.72 14.58 39.74
C SER A 29 19.23 14.39 38.30
N THR A 30 19.16 13.15 37.83
CA THR A 30 18.46 12.84 36.57
C THR A 30 16.97 13.09 36.77
N SER A 31 16.40 14.06 36.04
CA SER A 31 14.98 14.45 36.17
C SER A 31 14.03 13.27 36.00
N GLY A 32 13.15 13.03 36.98
CA GLY A 32 12.01 12.10 36.91
C GLY A 32 11.97 11.11 38.07
N ASP A 33 13.06 10.39 38.29
CA ASP A 33 13.21 9.45 39.39
C ASP A 33 14.55 9.71 40.10
N ASN A 34 14.53 9.86 41.43
CA ASN A 34 15.70 10.05 42.31
C ASN A 34 16.65 8.82 42.36
N THR A 35 16.91 8.17 41.22
CA THR A 35 17.68 6.93 41.11
C THR A 35 19.17 7.18 40.91
N ALA A 36 19.57 8.38 40.46
CA ALA A 36 20.98 8.73 40.30
C ALA A 36 21.27 10.23 40.52
N THR A 37 22.44 10.52 41.10
CA THR A 37 23.01 11.87 41.19
C THR A 37 24.27 11.97 40.34
N ILE A 38 24.40 13.06 39.59
CA ILE A 38 25.57 13.32 38.73
C ILE A 38 26.48 14.34 39.42
N TYR A 39 27.78 14.05 39.48
CA TYR A 39 28.81 14.96 39.95
C TYR A 39 29.86 15.19 38.87
N SER A 40 30.47 16.38 38.87
CA SER A 40 31.74 16.61 38.18
C SER A 40 32.88 16.50 39.19
N ALA A 41 34.00 15.93 38.77
CA ALA A 41 35.18 15.78 39.63
C ALA A 41 36.47 15.82 38.83
N ILE A 42 37.59 15.93 39.54
CA ILE A 42 38.92 15.71 38.96
C ILE A 42 39.47 14.40 39.54
N TRP A 43 39.91 13.51 38.66
CA TRP A 43 40.58 12.28 39.02
C TRP A 43 42.09 12.50 39.08
N LYS A 44 42.67 12.40 40.28
CA LYS A 44 44.08 12.68 40.58
C LYS A 44 45.03 11.85 39.72
N ASN A 45 44.92 10.53 39.82
CA ASN A 45 45.77 9.62 39.04
C ASN A 45 45.33 9.54 37.58
N GLY A 46 44.05 9.77 37.28
CA GLY A 46 43.56 9.77 35.90
C GLY A 46 43.64 8.41 35.19
N PRO A 47 43.10 8.32 33.97
CA PRO A 47 43.02 7.07 33.24
C PRO A 47 44.39 6.57 32.79
N LEU A 48 44.56 5.25 32.86
CA LEU A 48 45.70 4.53 32.31
C LEU A 48 45.45 4.24 30.83
N TYR A 49 46.41 4.59 29.97
CA TYR A 49 46.36 4.28 28.55
C TYR A 49 47.73 3.87 28.03
N TYR A 50 47.75 3.04 26.98
CA TYR A 50 48.98 2.60 26.36
C TYR A 50 49.56 3.72 25.47
N ASN A 51 50.82 4.08 25.68
CA ASN A 51 51.54 5.02 24.83
C ASN A 51 52.41 4.25 23.83
N HIS A 52 51.95 4.14 22.59
CA HIS A 52 52.67 3.45 21.51
C HIS A 52 54.06 4.04 21.23
N SER A 53 54.29 5.34 21.46
CA SER A 53 55.60 5.95 21.25
C SER A 53 56.62 5.58 22.32
N LYS A 54 56.15 5.17 23.50
CA LYS A 54 56.99 4.80 24.65
C LYS A 54 56.92 3.32 25.00
N ASN A 55 56.04 2.56 24.34
CA ASN A 55 55.71 1.16 24.65
C ASN A 55 55.44 0.90 26.14
N GLU A 56 54.78 1.85 26.82
CA GLU A 56 54.47 1.75 28.24
C GLU A 56 53.06 2.29 28.53
N TYR A 57 52.46 1.84 29.63
CA TYR A 57 51.20 2.40 30.11
C TYR A 57 51.46 3.66 30.94
N ILE A 58 50.87 4.77 30.52
CA ILE A 58 50.99 6.06 31.21
C ILE A 58 49.63 6.55 31.70
N ARG A 59 49.64 7.29 32.80
CA ARG A 59 48.44 7.88 33.38
C ARG A 59 48.28 9.35 33.00
N LYS A 60 47.08 9.75 32.58
CA LYS A 60 46.75 11.16 32.34
C LYS A 60 46.26 11.82 33.62
N LEU A 61 47.20 12.32 34.43
CA LEU A 61 46.91 12.96 35.72
C LEU A 61 45.87 14.09 35.63
N ASN A 62 45.15 14.31 36.73
CA ASN A 62 44.19 15.41 36.91
C ASN A 62 43.13 15.51 35.80
N LYS A 63 42.64 14.35 35.34
CA LYS A 63 41.61 14.30 34.31
C LYS A 63 40.26 14.75 34.89
N LYS A 64 39.64 15.72 34.25
CA LYS A 64 38.24 16.08 34.53
C LYS A 64 37.31 14.96 34.06
N ILE A 65 36.37 14.57 34.91
CA ILE A 65 35.49 13.42 34.75
C ILE A 65 34.07 13.74 35.25
N THR A 66 33.12 12.91 34.82
CA THR A 66 31.76 12.87 35.35
C THR A 66 31.59 11.61 36.20
N LEU A 67 31.01 11.76 37.39
CA LEU A 67 30.66 10.66 38.29
C LEU A 67 29.14 10.50 38.28
N LYS A 68 28.64 9.31 37.95
CA LYS A 68 27.22 8.98 38.09
C LYS A 68 27.04 8.04 39.28
N CYS A 69 26.54 8.58 40.38
CA CYS A 69 26.25 7.82 41.59
C CYS A 69 24.83 7.27 41.51
N LEU A 70 24.67 5.95 41.64
CA LEU A 70 23.38 5.26 41.58
C LEU A 70 22.88 5.00 43.00
N HIS A 71 21.71 5.53 43.35
CA HIS A 71 21.12 5.35 44.68
C HIS A 71 20.66 3.90 44.87
N ASN A 72 20.77 3.38 46.09
CA ASN A 72 20.38 2.01 46.47
C ASN A 72 21.10 0.88 45.71
N SER A 73 22.15 1.19 44.96
CA SER A 73 22.85 0.21 44.11
C SER A 73 23.48 -0.96 44.89
N ARG A 74 23.67 -0.80 46.20
CA ARG A 74 24.14 -1.87 47.09
C ARG A 74 23.08 -2.95 47.28
N SER A 75 21.80 -2.58 47.30
CA SER A 75 20.67 -3.51 47.37
C SER A 75 20.30 -4.12 46.00
N THR A 76 20.76 -3.51 44.90
CA THR A 76 20.47 -3.92 43.52
C THR A 76 21.75 -4.15 42.69
N ILE A 77 22.72 -4.88 43.25
CA ILE A 77 24.05 -5.04 42.63
C ILE A 77 24.00 -5.70 41.23
N ASN A 78 23.09 -6.64 41.00
CA ASN A 78 22.92 -7.27 39.68
C ASN A 78 22.42 -6.26 38.63
N GLU A 79 21.55 -5.33 39.03
CA GLU A 79 21.08 -4.24 38.17
C GLU A 79 22.24 -3.31 37.81
N PHE A 80 23.09 -2.98 38.80
CA PHE A 80 24.30 -2.20 38.58
C PHE A 80 25.27 -2.91 37.61
N ILE A 81 25.54 -4.20 37.79
CA ILE A 81 26.43 -4.98 36.92
C ILE A 81 25.90 -5.03 35.48
N ASN A 82 24.61 -5.32 35.30
CA ASN A 82 23.98 -5.32 33.98
C ASN A 82 24.10 -3.95 33.29
N LYS A 83 23.94 -2.88 34.07
CA LYS A 83 24.10 -1.50 33.61
C LYS A 83 25.53 -1.22 33.17
N VAL A 84 26.54 -1.62 33.95
CA VAL A 84 27.97 -1.49 33.60
C VAL A 84 28.30 -2.29 32.33
N ASN A 85 27.85 -3.54 32.23
CA ASN A 85 28.08 -4.40 31.08
C ASN A 85 27.52 -3.78 29.78
N SER A 86 26.36 -3.10 29.85
CA SER A 86 25.78 -2.43 28.69
C SER A 86 26.65 -1.30 28.12
N PHE A 87 27.49 -0.65 28.94
CA PHE A 87 28.44 0.36 28.46
C PHE A 87 29.65 -0.26 27.75
N LEU A 88 30.07 -1.44 28.19
CA LEU A 88 31.26 -2.13 27.68
C LEU A 88 31.00 -2.85 26.35
N THR A 89 29.77 -3.30 26.11
CA THR A 89 29.43 -4.11 24.92
C THR A 89 28.96 -3.31 23.71
N ASN A 90 28.56 -2.05 23.88
CA ASN A 90 28.01 -1.23 22.80
C ASN A 90 29.12 -0.54 21.99
N LYS A 91 29.45 -1.09 20.80
CA LYS A 91 30.49 -0.53 19.91
C LYS A 91 30.20 0.90 19.43
N ASP A 92 28.96 1.38 19.51
CA ASP A 92 28.61 2.77 19.17
C ASP A 92 28.83 3.77 20.34
N ASN A 93 29.15 3.29 21.55
CA ASN A 93 29.49 4.12 22.71
C ASN A 93 30.94 4.66 22.69
N ILE A 94 31.64 4.53 21.56
CA ILE A 94 32.98 5.11 21.31
C ILE A 94 33.05 6.60 21.72
N ILE A 95 31.92 7.31 21.72
CA ILE A 95 31.81 8.73 22.07
C ILE A 95 31.96 9.00 23.59
N PHE A 96 31.60 8.06 24.48
CA PHE A 96 31.70 8.23 25.94
C PHE A 96 32.62 7.17 26.56
N LYS A 97 33.88 7.54 26.72
CA LYS A 97 34.88 6.72 27.42
C LYS A 97 34.45 6.51 28.88
N THR A 98 34.07 5.28 29.22
CA THR A 98 33.86 4.83 30.60
C THR A 98 35.20 4.40 31.17
N TYR A 99 35.64 5.05 32.24
CA TYR A 99 36.96 4.82 32.83
C TYR A 99 36.97 3.71 33.87
N GLY A 100 35.82 3.43 34.48
CA GLY A 100 35.79 2.50 35.60
C GLY A 100 34.59 2.70 36.51
N ILE A 101 34.68 2.03 37.66
CA ILE A 101 33.69 2.12 38.72
C ILE A 101 34.35 2.44 40.06
N SER A 102 33.57 3.05 40.95
CA SER A 102 33.98 3.38 42.31
C SER A 102 32.81 3.13 43.26
N GLN A 103 33.01 3.35 44.55
CA GLN A 103 31.97 3.29 45.56
C GLN A 103 32.14 4.46 46.51
N ASN A 104 31.04 5.16 46.77
CA ASN A 104 30.99 6.19 47.77
C ASN A 104 31.15 5.56 49.17
N PRO A 105 32.17 5.93 49.96
CA PRO A 105 32.43 5.31 51.26
C PRO A 105 31.35 5.63 52.29
N ASP A 106 30.71 6.81 52.20
CA ASP A 106 29.71 7.27 53.17
C ASP A 106 28.35 6.62 52.94
N THR A 107 27.95 6.45 51.67
CA THR A 107 26.63 5.90 51.31
C THR A 107 26.65 4.44 50.87
N GLY A 108 27.83 3.89 50.57
CA GLY A 108 27.97 2.55 49.99
C GLY A 108 27.45 2.42 48.54
N ASN A 109 26.98 3.51 47.94
CA ASN A 109 26.48 3.53 46.56
C ASN A 109 27.61 3.43 45.55
N TYR A 110 27.39 2.65 44.49
CA TYR A 110 28.31 2.50 43.39
C TYR A 110 28.24 3.69 42.44
N ILE A 111 29.39 4.01 41.86
CA ILE A 111 29.61 5.16 41.00
C ILE A 111 30.19 4.66 39.69
N ILE A 112 29.64 5.13 38.58
CA ILE A 112 30.23 4.94 37.25
C ILE A 112 31.06 6.19 36.90
N VAL A 113 32.29 5.99 36.45
CA VAL A 113 33.25 7.05 36.14
C VAL A 113 33.34 7.24 34.63
N LEU A 114 32.97 8.43 34.17
CA LEU A 114 32.72 8.74 32.76
C LEU A 114 33.55 9.96 32.31
N GLN A 115 33.76 10.11 31.01
CA GLN A 115 34.37 11.30 30.42
C GLN A 115 33.56 12.58 30.70
N ASP A 116 34.24 13.71 30.95
CA ASP A 116 33.63 15.01 31.28
C ASP A 116 32.60 15.52 30.23
N LYS A 117 32.76 15.15 28.95
CA LYS A 117 31.82 15.55 27.89
C LYS A 117 30.44 14.90 28.03
N TYR A 118 30.33 13.84 28.85
CA TYR A 118 29.08 13.12 29.11
C TYR A 118 27.93 14.07 29.39
N TYR A 119 28.02 14.92 30.41
CA TYR A 119 26.88 15.73 30.84
C TYR A 119 26.32 16.70 29.74
N LYS A 120 27.19 17.23 28.86
CA LYS A 120 26.77 18.20 27.84
C LYS A 120 25.92 17.59 26.72
N GLU A 121 26.14 16.30 26.43
CA GLU A 121 25.48 15.57 25.34
C GLU A 121 24.47 14.54 25.85
N TYR A 122 24.63 14.09 27.10
CA TYR A 122 23.83 13.03 27.72
C TYR A 122 22.32 13.34 27.72
N GLY A 123 21.92 14.57 28.05
CA GLY A 123 20.51 14.97 28.03
C GLY A 123 19.91 15.11 26.63
N LYS A 124 20.74 15.16 25.58
CA LYS A 124 20.30 15.36 24.19
C LYS A 124 20.13 14.03 23.46
N SER A 125 21.08 13.11 23.55
CA SER A 125 21.09 11.88 22.75
C SER A 125 20.91 10.59 23.55
N TYR A 126 20.86 10.65 24.88
CA TYR A 126 20.78 9.46 25.74
C TYR A 126 19.56 9.43 26.64
N CYS A 127 19.03 8.22 26.80
CA CYS A 127 17.88 7.91 27.62
C CYS A 127 18.14 8.16 29.09
N LYS A 128 17.25 8.95 29.71
CA LYS A 128 17.31 9.24 31.16
C LYS A 128 17.08 8.00 32.03
N GLN A 129 16.27 7.05 31.56
CA GLN A 129 15.88 5.84 32.30
C GLN A 129 16.96 4.74 32.21
N CYS A 130 17.27 4.24 30.99
CA CYS A 130 18.17 3.10 30.80
C CYS A 130 19.60 3.47 30.39
N ILE A 131 19.96 4.76 30.31
CA ILE A 131 21.30 5.29 29.97
C ILE A 131 21.79 4.97 28.54
N GLY A 132 21.17 4.03 27.83
CA GLY A 132 21.41 3.83 26.40
C GLY A 132 21.05 5.04 25.56
N LYS A 133 21.55 5.09 24.32
CA LYS A 133 21.14 6.11 23.33
C LYS A 133 19.62 6.03 23.12
N TYR A 134 18.96 7.18 22.92
CA TYR A 134 17.58 7.14 22.42
C TYR A 134 17.56 6.41 21.08
N THR A 135 16.52 5.62 20.86
CA THR A 135 16.26 5.01 19.55
C THR A 135 15.87 6.10 18.57
N ASP A 136 15.06 7.06 19.02
CA ASP A 136 14.79 8.32 18.34
C ASP A 136 15.19 9.49 19.24
N ILE A 137 16.21 10.23 18.80
CA ILE A 137 16.78 11.36 19.53
C ILE A 137 15.83 12.57 19.51
N GLU A 138 15.12 12.81 18.41
CA GLU A 138 14.27 13.98 18.24
C GLU A 138 13.11 13.93 19.22
N ASN A 139 12.44 12.77 19.28
CA ASN A 139 11.32 12.55 20.18
C ASN A 139 11.75 12.04 21.57
N LYS A 140 13.07 11.89 21.80
CA LYS A 140 13.66 11.35 23.03
C LYS A 140 13.05 10.00 23.43
N TRP A 141 12.77 9.18 22.43
CA TRP A 141 12.13 7.90 22.58
C TRP A 141 13.16 6.77 22.66
N CYS A 142 12.94 5.83 23.58
CA CYS A 142 13.86 4.74 23.84
C CYS A 142 13.14 3.40 23.79
N LYS A 143 13.29 2.68 22.67
CA LYS A 143 12.66 1.38 22.43
C LYS A 143 12.94 0.35 23.54
N PRO A 144 14.19 0.14 24.01
CA PRO A 144 14.45 -0.80 25.10
C PRO A 144 13.68 -0.46 26.39
N CYS A 145 13.65 0.83 26.74
CA CYS A 145 12.95 1.31 27.92
C CYS A 145 11.42 1.12 27.79
N GLN A 146 10.84 1.39 26.62
CA GLN A 146 9.43 1.15 26.37
C GLN A 146 9.07 -0.34 26.39
N ILE A 147 9.86 -1.20 25.73
CA ILE A 147 9.66 -2.66 25.79
C ILE A 147 9.69 -3.15 27.25
N ASN A 148 10.64 -2.65 28.04
CA ASN A 148 10.74 -3.00 29.45
C ASN A 148 9.51 -2.53 30.24
N TYR A 149 9.00 -1.32 29.96
CA TYR A 149 7.75 -0.83 30.54
C TYR A 149 6.57 -1.75 30.20
N LEU A 150 6.41 -2.13 28.93
CA LEU A 150 5.31 -3.01 28.49
C LEU A 150 5.38 -4.38 29.16
N LYS A 151 6.58 -4.97 29.26
CA LYS A 151 6.80 -6.25 29.97
C LYS A 151 6.40 -6.16 31.45
N ASN A 152 6.84 -5.12 32.14
CA ASN A 152 6.59 -4.96 33.57
C ASN A 152 5.12 -4.65 33.90
N ASN A 153 4.41 -4.00 32.97
CA ASN A 153 3.03 -3.56 33.16
C ASN A 153 2.00 -4.48 32.49
N PHE A 154 2.43 -5.58 31.86
CA PHE A 154 1.54 -6.51 31.15
C PHE A 154 0.38 -7.04 32.01
N ILE A 155 0.59 -7.13 33.33
CA ILE A 155 -0.42 -7.57 34.31
C ILE A 155 -1.72 -6.74 34.26
N TYR A 156 -1.67 -5.49 33.78
CA TYR A 156 -2.84 -4.60 33.76
C TYR A 156 -3.77 -4.82 32.56
N TRP A 157 -3.32 -5.55 31.52
CA TRP A 157 -4.08 -5.83 30.31
C TRP A 157 -3.94 -7.30 29.87
N THR A 158 -3.93 -8.23 30.82
CA THR A 158 -4.02 -9.67 30.51
C THR A 158 -5.45 -10.06 30.10
N SER A 159 -5.55 -10.92 29.08
CA SER A 159 -6.82 -11.53 28.66
C SER A 159 -7.23 -12.73 29.51
N LYS A 160 -6.35 -13.21 30.41
CA LYS A 160 -6.44 -14.51 31.10
C LYS A 160 -6.40 -15.72 30.16
N ASN A 161 -6.08 -15.51 28.88
CA ASN A 161 -5.85 -16.56 27.91
C ASN A 161 -4.38 -16.52 27.47
N ARG A 162 -3.60 -17.52 27.88
CA ARG A 162 -2.16 -17.58 27.62
C ARG A 162 -1.82 -17.35 26.14
N LYS A 163 -2.58 -17.92 25.22
CA LYS A 163 -2.29 -17.82 23.78
C LYS A 163 -2.52 -16.41 23.23
N ILE A 164 -3.55 -15.73 23.71
CA ILE A 164 -3.83 -14.33 23.35
C ILE A 164 -2.77 -13.42 23.98
N ASP A 165 -2.40 -13.69 25.23
CA ASP A 165 -1.40 -12.92 25.95
C ASP A 165 -0.01 -13.06 25.32
N ASP A 166 0.37 -14.27 24.89
CA ASP A 166 1.61 -14.52 24.15
C ASP A 166 1.61 -13.75 22.81
N PHE A 167 0.49 -13.75 22.09
CA PHE A 167 0.34 -13.02 20.83
C PHE A 167 0.43 -11.48 21.00
N ILE A 168 -0.20 -10.93 22.06
CA ILE A 168 -0.12 -9.49 22.36
C ILE A 168 1.34 -9.10 22.62
N GLN A 169 2.07 -9.88 23.41
CA GLN A 169 3.48 -9.64 23.68
C GLN A 169 4.32 -9.69 22.40
N GLU A 170 4.08 -10.67 21.52
CA GLU A 170 4.77 -10.74 20.22
C GLU A 170 4.55 -9.49 19.36
N ILE A 171 3.35 -8.92 19.32
CA ILE A 171 3.08 -7.65 18.62
C ILE A 171 3.78 -6.49 19.30
N GLN A 172 3.70 -6.39 20.63
CA GLN A 172 4.32 -5.31 21.40
C GLN A 172 5.86 -5.27 21.24
N LEU A 173 6.51 -6.40 20.96
CA LEU A 173 7.95 -6.46 20.68
C LEU A 173 8.32 -5.92 19.29
N LYS A 174 7.37 -5.79 18.37
CA LYS A 174 7.58 -5.32 16.99
C LYS A 174 7.57 -3.79 16.86
N ILE A 175 7.25 -3.04 17.92
CA ILE A 175 7.28 -1.57 17.90
C ILE A 175 8.67 -1.08 17.47
N ASN A 176 8.71 -0.10 16.56
CA ASN A 176 9.91 0.45 15.96
C ASN A 176 9.95 1.97 15.98
N ASP A 177 8.82 2.63 16.23
CA ASP A 177 8.73 4.08 16.30
C ASP A 177 8.02 4.56 17.59
N TRP A 178 8.16 5.85 17.91
CA TRP A 178 7.61 6.47 19.12
C TRP A 178 6.09 6.66 19.05
N ASP A 179 5.54 6.80 17.84
CA ASP A 179 4.12 6.98 17.57
C ASP A 179 3.40 5.66 17.20
N ASP A 180 4.12 4.53 17.24
CA ASP A 180 3.54 3.21 17.02
C ASP A 180 2.41 2.91 18.00
N ILE A 181 1.35 2.29 17.48
CA ILE A 181 0.21 1.87 18.29
C ILE A 181 0.63 0.76 19.25
N ILE A 182 0.33 0.96 20.53
CA ILE A 182 0.50 -0.07 21.55
C ILE A 182 -0.71 -0.99 21.52
N PHE A 183 -0.51 -2.16 20.93
CA PHE A 183 -1.53 -3.20 20.86
C PHE A 183 -1.79 -3.81 22.24
N GLU A 184 -3.05 -3.90 22.66
CA GLU A 184 -3.41 -4.40 23.99
C GLU A 184 -4.72 -5.20 24.03
N TRP A 185 -4.92 -5.93 25.13
CA TRP A 185 -6.23 -6.46 25.48
C TRP A 185 -7.03 -5.39 26.20
N ILE A 186 -8.24 -5.14 25.71
CA ILE A 186 -9.12 -4.10 26.26
C ILE A 186 -10.33 -4.79 26.89
N PRO A 187 -10.51 -4.73 28.22
CA PRO A 187 -11.69 -5.26 28.89
C PRO A 187 -12.98 -4.67 28.31
N TYR A 188 -13.99 -5.50 28.04
CA TYR A 188 -15.20 -5.06 27.34
C TYR A 188 -15.97 -3.93 28.05
N ASN A 189 -15.89 -3.85 29.38
CA ASN A 189 -16.50 -2.80 30.20
C ASN A 189 -15.86 -1.41 30.02
N GLN A 190 -14.77 -1.32 29.26
CA GLN A 190 -14.13 -0.06 28.87
C GLN A 190 -14.85 0.67 27.73
N PHE A 191 -15.83 0.02 27.08
CA PHE A 191 -16.59 0.60 25.98
C PHE A 191 -17.95 1.13 26.46
N ASN A 192 -18.21 2.40 26.18
CA ASN A 192 -19.49 3.08 26.35
C ASN A 192 -20.11 3.42 24.99
N ASP A 193 -21.38 3.81 24.98
CA ASP A 193 -22.12 4.31 23.82
C ASP A 193 -21.96 3.41 22.58
N ILE A 194 -22.11 2.11 22.83
CA ILE A 194 -21.95 1.07 21.81
C ILE A 194 -23.18 1.08 20.90
N ASN A 195 -23.01 1.58 19.68
CA ASN A 195 -24.07 1.67 18.67
C ASN A 195 -23.73 0.80 17.46
N GLU A 196 -24.66 -0.04 17.00
CA GLU A 196 -24.48 -0.85 15.78
C GLU A 196 -24.44 0.06 14.55
N ILE A 197 -23.38 -0.08 13.73
CA ILE A 197 -23.22 0.69 12.49
C ILE A 197 -23.66 -0.15 11.29
N CYS A 198 -23.22 -1.41 11.24
CA CYS A 198 -23.46 -2.27 10.09
C CYS A 198 -23.32 -3.74 10.49
N LYS A 199 -24.18 -4.59 9.92
CA LYS A 199 -24.24 -6.03 10.19
C LYS A 199 -24.12 -6.84 8.91
N SER A 200 -23.37 -7.92 8.98
CA SER A 200 -23.16 -8.91 7.93
C SER A 200 -23.41 -10.32 8.49
N SER A 201 -23.43 -11.33 7.61
CA SER A 201 -23.50 -12.73 8.02
C SER A 201 -22.28 -13.19 8.82
N TYR A 202 -21.11 -12.55 8.63
CA TYR A 202 -19.84 -12.96 9.26
C TYR A 202 -19.38 -12.05 10.40
N PHE A 203 -19.91 -10.82 10.50
CA PHE A 203 -19.46 -9.85 11.48
C PHE A 203 -20.52 -8.79 11.76
N THR A 204 -20.42 -8.16 12.93
CA THR A 204 -21.13 -6.92 13.27
C THR A 204 -20.12 -5.85 13.62
N VAL A 205 -20.38 -4.61 13.21
CA VAL A 205 -19.53 -3.47 13.50
C VAL A 205 -20.29 -2.47 14.33
N TYR A 206 -19.65 -1.99 15.41
CA TYR A 206 -20.19 -0.98 16.31
C TYR A 206 -19.25 0.23 16.37
N SER A 207 -19.81 1.41 16.62
CA SER A 207 -19.06 2.54 17.17
C SER A 207 -19.14 2.49 18.67
N ALA A 208 -18.05 2.81 19.37
CA ALA A 208 -18.05 2.94 20.82
C ALA A 208 -17.08 4.02 21.27
N ILE A 209 -17.27 4.51 22.49
CA ILE A 209 -16.31 5.35 23.20
C ILE A 209 -15.49 4.45 24.13
N TRP A 210 -14.18 4.40 23.92
CA TRP A 210 -13.24 3.75 24.82
C TRP A 210 -12.82 4.73 25.92
N LYS A 211 -13.24 4.46 27.17
CA LYS A 211 -13.03 5.35 28.33
C LYS A 211 -11.57 5.67 28.61
N ASP A 212 -10.74 4.65 28.80
CA ASP A 212 -9.32 4.85 29.09
C ASP A 212 -8.54 5.36 27.86
N GLY A 213 -9.02 5.01 26.66
CA GLY A 213 -8.34 5.34 25.40
C GLY A 213 -6.99 4.62 25.22
N PRO A 214 -6.36 4.77 24.05
CA PRO A 214 -5.09 4.11 23.74
C PRO A 214 -3.94 4.64 24.59
N LEU A 215 -2.96 3.77 24.81
CA LEU A 215 -1.67 4.14 25.39
C LEU A 215 -0.80 4.77 24.29
N CYS A 216 -0.37 6.01 24.48
CA CYS A 216 0.46 6.77 23.56
C CYS A 216 1.70 7.33 24.26
N TYR A 217 2.79 7.50 23.52
CA TYR A 217 4.01 8.12 24.04
C TYR A 217 3.89 9.65 24.06
N ASP A 218 4.15 10.27 25.20
CA ASP A 218 4.18 11.73 25.37
C ASP A 218 5.63 12.22 25.30
N ASN A 219 6.02 12.85 24.19
CA ASN A 219 7.40 13.33 23.98
C ASN A 219 7.83 14.40 24.98
N ASN A 220 6.88 15.17 25.54
CA ASN A 220 7.18 16.22 26.51
C ASN A 220 7.53 15.63 27.87
N LYS A 221 6.79 14.60 28.29
CA LYS A 221 6.98 13.93 29.58
C LYS A 221 7.87 12.69 29.50
N MET A 222 8.17 12.26 28.28
CA MET A 222 9.00 11.10 27.95
C MET A 222 8.49 9.79 28.55
N GLU A 223 7.17 9.63 28.63
CA GLU A 223 6.50 8.50 29.25
C GLU A 223 5.22 8.13 28.50
N LEU A 224 4.73 6.90 28.73
CA LEU A 224 3.48 6.44 28.16
C LEU A 224 2.28 6.98 28.95
N LYS A 225 1.25 7.44 28.24
CA LYS A 225 0.02 8.00 28.81
C LYS A 225 -1.20 7.49 28.09
N ARG A 226 -2.31 7.48 28.82
CA ARG A 226 -3.65 7.23 28.27
C ARG A 226 -4.16 8.51 27.63
N ALA A 227 -4.61 8.42 26.38
CA ALA A 227 -5.20 9.56 25.68
C ALA A 227 -6.55 10.00 26.29
N SER A 228 -7.23 9.10 27.03
CA SER A 228 -8.61 9.26 27.52
C SER A 228 -9.65 9.38 26.40
N GLU A 229 -10.83 8.80 26.62
CA GLU A 229 -12.05 8.94 25.81
C GLU A 229 -11.83 8.96 24.28
N LYS A 230 -11.58 7.78 23.70
CA LYS A 230 -11.37 7.63 22.25
C LYS A 230 -12.56 6.99 21.57
N MET A 231 -13.12 7.65 20.55
CA MET A 231 -14.06 7.00 19.64
C MET A 231 -13.33 5.91 18.82
N VAL A 232 -13.86 4.69 18.85
CA VAL A 232 -13.28 3.51 18.19
C VAL A 232 -14.34 2.72 17.44
N THR A 233 -13.89 1.92 16.48
CA THR A 233 -14.74 0.96 15.78
C THR A 233 -14.52 -0.45 16.32
N LEU A 234 -15.57 -1.11 16.80
CA LEU A 234 -15.54 -2.49 17.27
C LEU A 234 -16.00 -3.41 16.15
N LYS A 235 -15.12 -4.26 15.61
CA LYS A 235 -15.48 -5.31 14.64
C LYS A 235 -15.60 -6.65 15.36
N CYS A 236 -16.84 -7.07 15.63
CA CYS A 236 -17.18 -8.34 16.24
C CYS A 236 -17.28 -9.42 15.16
N LEU A 237 -16.46 -10.46 15.24
CA LEU A 237 -16.44 -11.54 14.26
C LEU A 237 -17.30 -12.71 14.77
N HIS A 238 -18.31 -13.09 13.99
CA HIS A 238 -19.19 -14.22 14.34
C HIS A 238 -18.59 -15.51 13.80
N TYR A 239 -18.00 -16.32 14.67
CA TYR A 239 -17.46 -17.62 14.27
C TYR A 239 -18.44 -18.74 14.60
N ASN A 240 -18.88 -19.46 13.58
CA ASN A 240 -19.80 -20.59 13.71
C ASN A 240 -18.99 -21.90 13.65
N ILE A 241 -18.28 -22.26 14.72
CA ILE A 241 -17.41 -23.45 14.74
C ILE A 241 -17.38 -24.10 16.14
N TYR A 242 -17.52 -25.44 16.20
CA TYR A 242 -17.49 -26.24 17.42
C TYR A 242 -16.11 -26.38 18.11
N ASN A 243 -15.07 -25.66 17.66
CA ASN A 243 -13.69 -25.75 18.20
C ASN A 243 -13.08 -24.37 18.47
N LEU A 244 -12.98 -24.03 19.76
CA LEU A 244 -12.48 -22.74 20.26
C LEU A 244 -11.02 -22.44 19.88
N GLN A 245 -10.14 -23.46 19.84
CA GLN A 245 -8.72 -23.26 19.53
C GLN A 245 -8.50 -22.83 18.08
N ASN A 246 -9.32 -23.37 17.17
CA ASN A 246 -9.34 -23.00 15.76
C ASN A 246 -9.91 -21.60 15.54
N ILE A 247 -10.90 -21.18 16.35
CA ILE A 247 -11.44 -19.82 16.33
C ILE A 247 -10.37 -18.81 16.70
N ILE A 248 -9.66 -19.05 17.82
CA ILE A 248 -8.59 -18.15 18.27
C ILE A 248 -7.49 -18.04 17.20
N ASN A 249 -7.03 -19.15 16.62
CA ASN A 249 -6.02 -19.11 15.55
C ASN A 249 -6.46 -18.26 14.35
N LYS A 250 -7.70 -18.47 13.86
CA LYS A 250 -8.23 -17.69 12.73
C LYS A 250 -8.36 -16.20 13.08
N PHE A 251 -8.79 -15.90 14.29
CA PHE A 251 -8.88 -14.54 14.80
C PHE A 251 -7.52 -13.86 14.88
N LEU A 252 -6.53 -14.51 15.50
CA LEU A 252 -5.16 -13.99 15.64
C LEU A 252 -4.48 -13.76 14.29
N ASN A 253 -4.64 -14.69 13.34
CA ASN A 253 -4.14 -14.50 11.98
C ASN A 253 -4.74 -13.26 11.31
N LYS A 254 -6.05 -13.05 11.49
CA LYS A 254 -6.74 -11.86 10.98
C LYS A 254 -6.22 -10.60 11.66
N VAL A 255 -6.11 -10.58 12.98
CA VAL A 255 -5.54 -9.45 13.74
C VAL A 255 -4.11 -9.12 13.28
N ASN A 256 -3.26 -10.12 13.06
CA ASN A 256 -1.88 -9.93 12.63
C ASN A 256 -1.78 -9.21 11.28
N ALA A 257 -2.72 -9.47 10.35
CA ALA A 257 -2.80 -8.76 9.07
C ALA A 257 -3.13 -7.26 9.25
N TYR A 258 -3.93 -6.89 10.25
CA TYR A 258 -4.22 -5.48 10.55
C TYR A 258 -3.11 -4.80 11.36
N ALA A 259 -2.47 -5.54 12.26
CA ALA A 259 -1.38 -5.04 13.11
C ALA A 259 -0.17 -4.59 12.28
N GLY A 260 0.15 -5.29 11.19
CA GLY A 260 1.23 -4.89 10.27
C GLY A 260 0.99 -3.57 9.54
N ASN A 261 -0.24 -3.06 9.54
CA ASN A 261 -0.63 -1.78 8.93
C ASN A 261 -0.89 -0.67 9.95
N SER A 262 -0.65 -0.92 11.26
CA SER A 262 -0.86 0.03 12.36
C SER A 262 -2.29 0.61 12.45
N LYS A 263 -3.33 -0.21 12.16
CA LYS A 263 -4.74 0.26 12.15
C LYS A 263 -5.60 -0.23 13.31
N ILE A 264 -5.01 -0.94 14.27
CA ILE A 264 -5.72 -1.64 15.33
C ILE A 264 -5.10 -1.34 16.69
N TYR A 265 -5.93 -0.85 17.61
CA TYR A 265 -5.54 -0.56 18.99
C TYR A 265 -5.40 -1.82 19.83
N GLY A 266 -6.14 -2.86 19.50
CA GLY A 266 -6.17 -4.04 20.35
C GLY A 266 -7.30 -4.99 20.01
N MET A 267 -7.57 -5.85 20.97
CA MET A 267 -8.66 -6.81 20.91
C MET A 267 -9.41 -6.89 22.24
N SER A 268 -10.64 -7.38 22.17
CA SER A 268 -11.51 -7.61 23.33
C SER A 268 -12.32 -8.89 23.12
N GLN A 269 -13.14 -9.24 24.10
CA GLN A 269 -14.11 -10.32 23.98
C GLN A 269 -15.43 -9.90 24.64
N ASN A 270 -16.53 -10.12 23.94
CA ASN A 270 -17.85 -9.88 24.48
C ASN A 270 -18.10 -10.86 25.65
N PRO A 271 -18.42 -10.39 26.86
CA PRO A 271 -18.59 -11.27 28.02
C PRO A 271 -19.82 -12.17 27.91
N ILE A 272 -20.82 -11.78 27.12
CA ILE A 272 -22.09 -12.50 26.91
C ILE A 272 -21.95 -13.48 25.75
N THR A 273 -21.64 -12.99 24.55
CA THR A 273 -21.61 -13.84 23.35
C THR A 273 -20.32 -14.66 23.22
N LYS A 274 -19.27 -14.28 23.96
CA LYS A 274 -17.90 -14.82 23.85
C LYS A 274 -17.22 -14.55 22.51
N ASP A 275 -17.82 -13.74 21.65
CA ASP A 275 -17.21 -13.32 20.39
C ASP A 275 -15.99 -12.45 20.63
N TYR A 276 -14.94 -12.68 19.84
CA TYR A 276 -13.75 -11.84 19.82
C TYR A 276 -13.99 -10.59 18.99
N ILE A 277 -13.42 -9.48 19.45
CA ILE A 277 -13.65 -8.14 18.93
C ILE A 277 -12.31 -7.50 18.58
N MET A 278 -12.22 -6.92 17.39
CA MET A 278 -11.09 -6.10 16.97
C MET A 278 -11.40 -4.62 17.22
N ILE A 279 -10.44 -3.87 17.76
CA ILE A 279 -10.61 -2.45 18.12
C ILE A 279 -9.85 -1.58 17.12
N LEU A 280 -10.56 -1.02 16.13
CA LEU A 280 -9.97 -0.34 14.99
C LEU A 280 -9.93 1.19 15.18
N GLN A 281 -8.89 1.82 14.63
CA GLN A 281 -8.70 3.29 14.65
C GLN A 281 -9.63 4.02 13.68
N GLU A 282 -9.79 3.49 12.47
CA GLU A 282 -10.56 4.13 11.40
C GLU A 282 -12.05 3.75 11.46
N LYS A 283 -12.91 4.61 10.89
CA LYS A 283 -14.31 4.24 10.63
C LYS A 283 -14.33 3.09 9.62
N TYR A 284 -15.06 2.03 9.94
CA TYR A 284 -15.15 0.84 9.07
C TYR A 284 -16.32 0.90 8.07
N CYS A 285 -17.33 1.73 8.36
CA CYS A 285 -18.54 1.89 7.56
C CYS A 285 -18.79 3.40 7.33
N THR A 286 -19.29 3.76 6.14
CA THR A 286 -19.82 5.09 5.79
C THR A 286 -21.33 5.00 5.55
N GLU A 287 -21.97 6.13 5.22
CA GLU A 287 -23.38 6.16 4.78
C GLU A 287 -23.67 5.25 3.57
N TYR A 288 -22.64 4.87 2.79
CA TYR A 288 -22.73 3.97 1.64
C TYR A 288 -22.44 2.49 1.97
N GLY A 289 -22.15 2.15 3.24
CA GLY A 289 -21.88 0.78 3.70
C GLY A 289 -20.43 0.54 4.12
N THR A 290 -19.99 -0.73 4.11
CA THR A 290 -18.64 -1.13 4.56
C THR A 290 -17.55 -0.57 3.63
N ILE A 291 -16.47 -0.04 4.21
CA ILE A 291 -15.31 0.47 3.48
C ILE A 291 -14.37 -0.68 3.06
N TYR A 292 -14.48 -1.82 3.72
CA TYR A 292 -13.62 -2.99 3.51
C TYR A 292 -14.39 -4.13 2.86
N CYS A 293 -13.67 -4.87 2.03
CA CYS A 293 -14.16 -6.00 1.26
C CYS A 293 -14.54 -7.17 2.17
N GLU A 294 -15.75 -7.69 1.96
CA GLU A 294 -16.26 -8.84 2.71
C GLU A 294 -15.48 -10.14 2.43
N GLU A 295 -14.82 -10.25 1.27
CA GLU A 295 -14.08 -11.45 0.86
C GLU A 295 -12.61 -11.45 1.30
N CYS A 296 -11.91 -10.32 1.14
CA CYS A 296 -10.47 -10.23 1.40
C CYS A 296 -10.08 -9.29 2.54
N ASP A 297 -11.05 -8.62 3.19
CA ASP A 297 -10.85 -7.64 4.27
C ASP A 297 -10.00 -6.40 3.90
N GLU A 298 -9.54 -6.28 2.66
CA GLU A 298 -8.88 -5.09 2.12
C GLU A 298 -9.87 -3.96 1.86
N LYS A 299 -9.40 -2.71 1.87
CA LYS A 299 -10.24 -1.56 1.52
C LYS A 299 -10.81 -1.74 0.10
N TYR A 300 -12.11 -1.54 -0.06
CA TYR A 300 -12.73 -1.52 -1.39
C TYR A 300 -12.08 -0.43 -2.23
N THR A 301 -11.71 -0.77 -3.46
CA THR A 301 -11.23 0.21 -4.45
C THR A 301 -12.35 1.18 -4.81
N ASN A 302 -13.61 0.72 -4.81
CA ASN A 302 -14.78 1.56 -4.85
C ASN A 302 -15.81 1.10 -3.80
N ALA A 303 -15.90 1.83 -2.68
CA ALA A 303 -16.79 1.48 -1.56
C ALA A 303 -18.28 1.65 -1.90
N LYS A 304 -18.64 2.65 -2.72
CA LYS A 304 -20.04 2.92 -3.14
C LYS A 304 -20.65 1.71 -3.85
N TYR A 305 -19.88 1.08 -4.73
CA TYR A 305 -20.32 -0.11 -5.48
C TYR A 305 -19.81 -1.42 -4.88
N LYS A 306 -19.16 -1.38 -3.70
CA LYS A 306 -18.56 -2.56 -3.03
C LYS A 306 -17.65 -3.38 -3.97
N TRP A 307 -16.91 -2.68 -4.82
CA TRP A 307 -16.02 -3.29 -5.80
C TRP A 307 -14.59 -3.37 -5.28
N CYS A 308 -14.03 -4.58 -5.27
CA CYS A 308 -12.66 -4.85 -4.84
C CYS A 308 -11.79 -5.30 -6.02
N LYS A 309 -10.89 -4.41 -6.47
CA LYS A 309 -9.94 -4.71 -7.55
C LYS A 309 -9.10 -5.95 -7.25
N LEU A 310 -8.65 -6.10 -6.01
CA LEU A 310 -7.81 -7.23 -5.61
C LEU A 310 -8.55 -8.57 -5.72
N CYS A 311 -9.78 -8.65 -5.20
CA CYS A 311 -10.61 -9.85 -5.35
C CYS A 311 -10.86 -10.17 -6.82
N GLN A 312 -11.13 -9.16 -7.64
CA GLN A 312 -11.35 -9.36 -9.06
C GLN A 312 -10.10 -9.90 -9.77
N ILE A 313 -8.93 -9.30 -9.56
CA ILE A 313 -7.68 -9.78 -10.14
C ILE A 313 -7.40 -11.22 -9.69
N ASN A 314 -7.62 -11.53 -8.41
CA ASN A 314 -7.45 -12.88 -7.90
C ASN A 314 -8.45 -13.87 -8.51
N ASN A 315 -9.68 -13.44 -8.80
CA ASN A 315 -10.68 -14.25 -9.49
C ASN A 315 -10.25 -14.53 -10.93
N PHE A 316 -9.77 -13.51 -11.66
CA PHE A 316 -9.22 -13.70 -13.01
C PHE A 316 -8.06 -14.69 -13.02
N LYS A 317 -7.11 -14.54 -12.10
CA LYS A 317 -5.99 -15.47 -11.97
C LYS A 317 -6.40 -16.92 -11.76
N LYS A 318 -7.49 -17.16 -11.02
CA LYS A 318 -8.04 -18.51 -10.80
C LYS A 318 -8.70 -19.10 -12.04
N ASN A 319 -9.34 -18.25 -12.86
CA ASN A 319 -10.13 -18.67 -14.01
C ASN A 319 -9.40 -18.50 -15.34
N PHE A 320 -8.09 -18.23 -15.35
CA PHE A 320 -7.33 -18.03 -16.60
C PHE A 320 -7.48 -19.21 -17.57
N MET A 321 -7.62 -20.43 -17.05
CA MET A 321 -7.82 -21.63 -17.88
C MET A 321 -9.09 -21.57 -18.74
N ASP A 322 -10.15 -20.90 -18.28
CA ASP A 322 -11.44 -20.78 -18.97
C ASP A 322 -11.37 -19.88 -20.22
N TRP A 323 -10.29 -19.11 -20.37
CA TRP A 323 -10.07 -18.15 -21.45
C TRP A 323 -8.88 -18.52 -22.34
N THR A 324 -8.42 -19.77 -22.25
CA THR A 324 -7.31 -20.23 -23.08
C THR A 324 -7.79 -20.68 -24.46
N ASN A 325 -6.98 -20.40 -25.47
CA ASN A 325 -7.18 -20.92 -26.83
C ASN A 325 -6.06 -21.87 -27.28
N GLY A 326 -5.17 -22.24 -26.37
CA GLY A 326 -3.97 -23.04 -26.64
C GLY A 326 -2.78 -22.26 -27.23
N ASN A 327 -2.93 -20.97 -27.56
CA ASN A 327 -1.86 -20.09 -28.02
C ASN A 327 -1.33 -19.22 -26.87
N GLU A 328 -0.06 -19.42 -26.53
CA GLU A 328 0.62 -18.75 -25.43
C GLU A 328 0.63 -17.21 -25.56
N GLN A 329 0.87 -16.68 -26.76
CA GLN A 329 0.95 -15.23 -26.98
C GLN A 329 -0.39 -14.54 -26.76
N ILE A 330 -1.50 -15.20 -27.14
CA ILE A 330 -2.85 -14.65 -26.96
C ILE A 330 -3.26 -14.73 -25.50
N ASN A 331 -2.93 -15.83 -24.84
CA ASN A 331 -3.19 -15.98 -23.41
C ASN A 331 -2.44 -14.88 -22.62
N ASP A 332 -1.18 -14.60 -22.95
CA ASP A 332 -0.40 -13.52 -22.33
C ASP A 332 -1.04 -12.13 -22.59
N CYS A 333 -1.46 -11.84 -23.83
CA CYS A 333 -2.15 -10.59 -24.16
C CYS A 333 -3.45 -10.41 -23.35
N VAL A 334 -4.29 -11.45 -23.29
CA VAL A 334 -5.55 -11.44 -22.54
C VAL A 334 -5.29 -11.21 -21.05
N GLN A 335 -4.32 -11.93 -20.46
CA GLN A 335 -3.96 -11.77 -19.06
C GLN A 335 -3.46 -10.35 -18.76
N LYS A 336 -2.56 -9.81 -19.58
CA LYS A 336 -2.06 -8.44 -19.44
C LYS A 336 -3.20 -7.43 -19.47
N MET A 337 -4.15 -7.55 -20.40
CA MET A 337 -5.30 -6.63 -20.47
C MET A 337 -6.23 -6.75 -19.27
N GLN A 338 -6.50 -7.96 -18.77
CA GLN A 338 -7.33 -8.17 -17.59
C GLN A 338 -6.71 -7.57 -16.31
N LEU A 339 -5.38 -7.60 -16.20
CA LEU A 339 -4.66 -7.00 -15.08
C LEU A 339 -4.66 -5.45 -15.11
N LYS A 340 -4.98 -4.83 -16.25
CA LYS A 340 -5.09 -3.36 -16.39
C LYS A 340 -6.40 -2.77 -15.86
N ILE A 341 -7.36 -3.59 -15.41
CA ILE A 341 -8.65 -3.11 -14.89
C ILE A 341 -8.44 -2.25 -13.63
N ASN A 342 -9.08 -1.08 -13.62
CA ASN A 342 -8.96 -0.04 -12.61
C ASN A 342 -10.31 0.46 -12.07
N SER A 343 -11.42 0.13 -12.71
CA SER A 343 -12.77 0.51 -12.28
C SER A 343 -13.76 -0.65 -12.37
N TRP A 344 -14.86 -0.55 -11.61
CA TRP A 344 -15.95 -1.53 -11.57
C TRP A 344 -16.71 -1.63 -12.90
N ASN A 345 -16.70 -0.57 -13.70
CA ASN A 345 -17.34 -0.49 -15.01
C ASN A 345 -16.37 -0.72 -16.18
N ASP A 346 -15.11 -1.08 -15.90
CA ASP A 346 -14.17 -1.43 -16.96
C ASP A 346 -14.61 -2.71 -17.68
N THR A 347 -14.28 -2.77 -18.96
CA THR A 347 -14.61 -3.93 -19.78
C THR A 347 -13.62 -5.04 -19.51
N VAL A 348 -14.13 -6.24 -19.25
CA VAL A 348 -13.28 -7.43 -19.15
C VAL A 348 -12.90 -7.85 -20.56
N PHE A 349 -11.61 -7.81 -20.85
CA PHE A 349 -11.05 -8.28 -22.11
C PHE A 349 -11.00 -9.81 -22.10
N GLU A 350 -11.63 -10.46 -23.07
CA GLU A 350 -11.80 -11.92 -23.10
C GLU A 350 -11.25 -12.55 -24.39
N TRP A 351 -10.80 -13.80 -24.30
CA TRP A 351 -10.81 -14.68 -25.47
C TRP A 351 -12.23 -15.19 -25.71
N ILE A 352 -12.75 -14.97 -26.91
CA ILE A 352 -14.13 -15.30 -27.25
C ILE A 352 -14.11 -16.38 -28.33
N PRO A 353 -14.54 -17.62 -28.04
CA PRO A 353 -14.65 -18.66 -29.06
C PRO A 353 -15.59 -18.22 -30.19
N TYR A 354 -15.16 -18.38 -31.44
CA TYR A 354 -15.93 -17.92 -32.60
C TYR A 354 -17.34 -18.54 -32.67
N SER A 355 -17.52 -19.75 -32.16
CA SER A 355 -18.81 -20.44 -32.06
C SER A 355 -19.85 -19.72 -31.18
N LYS A 356 -19.43 -18.76 -30.36
CA LYS A 356 -20.34 -17.91 -29.58
C LYS A 356 -20.99 -16.81 -30.42
N PHE A 357 -20.51 -16.54 -31.64
CA PHE A 357 -21.13 -15.55 -32.51
C PHE A 357 -22.27 -16.18 -33.33
N LYS A 358 -23.37 -15.43 -33.45
CA LYS A 358 -24.55 -15.73 -34.26
C LYS A 358 -24.78 -14.59 -35.24
N ASP A 359 -25.52 -14.89 -36.32
CA ASP A 359 -25.95 -13.92 -37.32
C ASP A 359 -24.81 -13.03 -37.83
N VAL A 360 -23.65 -13.67 -38.07
CA VAL A 360 -22.45 -12.98 -38.56
C VAL A 360 -22.72 -12.48 -39.98
N LYS A 361 -22.73 -11.17 -40.18
CA LYS A 361 -23.00 -10.51 -41.46
C LYS A 361 -21.89 -9.54 -41.79
N GLU A 362 -21.34 -9.63 -43.00
CA GLU A 362 -20.37 -8.66 -43.50
C GLU A 362 -21.04 -7.28 -43.61
N ILE A 363 -20.39 -6.27 -43.04
CA ILE A 363 -20.85 -4.87 -43.09
C ILE A 363 -19.88 -3.96 -43.82
N GLY A 364 -18.66 -4.43 -44.09
CA GLY A 364 -17.68 -3.70 -44.92
C GLY A 364 -16.42 -4.53 -45.13
N LYS A 365 -15.82 -4.39 -46.31
CA LYS A 365 -14.58 -5.09 -46.68
C LYS A 365 -13.73 -4.19 -47.56
N ASN A 366 -12.44 -4.13 -47.25
CA ASN A 366 -11.43 -3.48 -48.08
C ASN A 366 -10.23 -4.42 -48.27
N SER A 367 -9.20 -3.93 -48.95
CA SER A 367 -7.97 -4.68 -49.25
C SER A 367 -7.16 -5.09 -48.01
N TYR A 368 -7.42 -4.50 -46.84
CA TYR A 368 -6.63 -4.69 -45.63
C TYR A 368 -7.42 -5.31 -44.45
N SER A 369 -8.75 -5.23 -44.47
CA SER A 369 -9.59 -5.69 -43.37
C SER A 369 -11.01 -6.02 -43.82
N SER A 370 -11.65 -6.92 -43.09
CA SER A 370 -13.08 -7.22 -43.23
C SER A 370 -13.77 -7.01 -41.89
N VAL A 371 -14.94 -6.38 -41.92
CA VAL A 371 -15.71 -6.00 -40.74
C VAL A 371 -17.08 -6.67 -40.82
N TYR A 372 -17.47 -7.33 -39.75
CA TYR A 372 -18.73 -8.04 -39.63
C TYR A 372 -19.52 -7.55 -38.41
N SER A 373 -20.84 -7.58 -38.49
CA SER A 373 -21.72 -7.50 -37.33
C SER A 373 -22.09 -8.90 -36.87
N ALA A 374 -22.26 -9.10 -35.57
CA ALA A 374 -22.67 -10.38 -35.01
C ALA A 374 -23.38 -10.20 -33.66
N ILE A 375 -24.09 -11.25 -33.23
CA ILE A 375 -24.62 -11.37 -31.88
C ILE A 375 -23.70 -12.28 -31.06
N TRP A 376 -23.13 -11.77 -29.97
CA TRP A 376 -22.34 -12.57 -29.04
C TRP A 376 -23.23 -13.27 -28.02
N LYS A 377 -23.41 -14.59 -28.19
CA LYS A 377 -24.14 -15.43 -27.23
C LYS A 377 -23.48 -15.43 -25.86
N GLY A 378 -24.27 -15.05 -24.87
CA GLY A 378 -23.83 -14.88 -23.48
C GLY A 378 -23.04 -13.59 -23.22
N GLY A 379 -22.65 -12.84 -24.26
CA GLY A 379 -22.08 -11.49 -24.18
C GLY A 379 -20.96 -11.24 -23.16
N PRO A 380 -20.64 -9.96 -22.91
CA PRO A 380 -19.55 -9.56 -22.03
C PRO A 380 -19.87 -9.77 -20.56
N LEU A 381 -18.82 -10.03 -19.77
CA LEU A 381 -18.86 -9.91 -18.32
C LEU A 381 -19.01 -8.45 -17.89
N TYR A 382 -19.90 -8.19 -16.94
CA TYR A 382 -20.02 -6.90 -16.25
C TYR A 382 -20.23 -7.11 -14.75
N TYR A 383 -19.82 -6.13 -13.96
CA TYR A 383 -20.02 -6.15 -12.51
C TYR A 383 -21.42 -5.68 -12.16
N ASP A 384 -22.23 -6.55 -11.57
CA ASP A 384 -23.52 -6.18 -11.02
C ASP A 384 -23.39 -5.77 -9.55
N HIS A 385 -23.67 -4.50 -9.29
CA HIS A 385 -23.58 -3.90 -7.96
C HIS A 385 -24.61 -4.48 -6.97
N ASN A 386 -25.75 -4.98 -7.46
CA ASN A 386 -26.80 -5.52 -6.61
C ASN A 386 -26.42 -6.89 -6.04
N SER A 387 -26.01 -7.81 -6.92
CA SER A 387 -25.54 -9.14 -6.53
C SER A 387 -24.09 -9.15 -6.02
N LYS A 388 -23.35 -8.06 -6.21
CA LYS A 388 -21.90 -7.92 -5.97
C LYS A 388 -21.06 -8.94 -6.73
N LYS A 389 -21.55 -9.41 -7.89
CA LYS A 389 -20.94 -10.47 -8.68
C LYS A 389 -20.76 -10.05 -10.13
N TRP A 390 -19.79 -10.68 -10.79
CA TRP A 390 -19.66 -10.59 -12.24
C TRP A 390 -20.69 -11.49 -12.89
N ILE A 391 -21.54 -10.90 -13.73
CA ILE A 391 -22.56 -11.60 -14.49
C ILE A 391 -22.42 -11.29 -15.97
N ARG A 392 -22.95 -12.19 -16.80
CA ARG A 392 -22.89 -12.09 -18.25
C ARG A 392 -24.10 -11.34 -18.78
N LYS A 393 -23.89 -10.34 -19.63
CA LYS A 393 -24.97 -9.68 -20.38
C LYS A 393 -25.34 -10.57 -21.55
N ALA A 394 -26.56 -11.09 -21.59
CA ALA A 394 -26.99 -11.98 -22.67
C ALA A 394 -27.10 -11.24 -24.02
N ASP A 395 -26.70 -11.93 -25.09
CA ASP A 395 -26.94 -11.59 -26.50
C ASP A 395 -26.61 -10.13 -26.88
N GLU A 396 -25.33 -9.79 -26.77
CA GLU A 396 -24.82 -8.46 -27.09
C GLU A 396 -24.50 -8.32 -28.59
N ASN A 397 -24.95 -7.23 -29.22
CA ASN A 397 -24.52 -6.86 -30.57
C ASN A 397 -23.06 -6.41 -30.54
N VAL A 398 -22.24 -7.01 -31.41
CA VAL A 398 -20.81 -6.74 -31.51
C VAL A 398 -20.39 -6.52 -32.96
N VAL A 399 -19.25 -5.85 -33.12
CA VAL A 399 -18.55 -5.73 -34.39
C VAL A 399 -17.27 -6.55 -34.33
N LEU A 400 -17.04 -7.34 -35.37
CA LEU A 400 -15.91 -8.23 -35.55
C LEU A 400 -15.01 -7.65 -36.64
N LYS A 401 -13.81 -7.18 -36.28
CA LYS A 401 -12.81 -6.72 -37.25
C LYS A 401 -11.75 -7.80 -37.42
N CYS A 402 -11.66 -8.37 -38.62
CA CYS A 402 -10.58 -9.31 -38.98
C CYS A 402 -9.27 -8.55 -39.24
N LEU A 403 -8.19 -9.01 -38.63
CA LEU A 403 -6.84 -8.48 -38.80
C LEU A 403 -5.97 -9.47 -39.57
N ILE A 404 -5.18 -8.97 -40.52
CA ILE A 404 -4.17 -9.78 -41.23
C ILE A 404 -2.94 -9.87 -40.31
N THR A 405 -2.79 -11.05 -39.69
CA THR A 405 -1.68 -11.69 -38.95
C THR A 405 -0.57 -10.90 -38.23
N ASN A 406 -0.13 -9.71 -38.67
CA ASN A 406 1.01 -8.97 -38.08
C ASN A 406 0.63 -7.75 -37.21
N GLU A 407 -0.59 -7.21 -37.33
CA GLU A 407 -1.04 -6.06 -36.49
C GLU A 407 -1.29 -6.44 -35.02
N PHE A 408 -1.49 -7.73 -34.76
CA PHE A 408 -1.79 -8.27 -33.43
C PHE A 408 -0.67 -7.99 -32.40
N LEU A 409 0.59 -8.03 -32.83
CA LEU A 409 1.78 -7.98 -31.96
C LEU A 409 2.00 -6.63 -31.26
N ASN A 410 1.24 -5.59 -31.62
CA ASN A 410 1.35 -4.25 -31.03
C ASN A 410 0.09 -3.79 -30.25
N MET A 411 -0.89 -4.67 -30.04
CA MET A 411 -2.14 -4.33 -29.35
C MET A 411 -1.91 -3.82 -27.92
N ASP A 412 -0.96 -4.44 -27.21
CA ASP A 412 -0.57 -4.06 -25.85
C ASP A 412 -0.11 -2.60 -25.75
N LYS A 413 0.48 -2.05 -26.82
CA LYS A 413 1.01 -0.68 -26.91
C LYS A 413 -0.04 0.30 -27.42
N ALA A 414 -0.85 -0.10 -28.41
CA ALA A 414 -1.88 0.74 -29.03
C ALA A 414 -3.03 1.11 -28.08
N TYR A 415 -3.35 0.24 -27.11
CA TYR A 415 -4.44 0.45 -26.16
C TYR A 415 -3.97 0.78 -24.73
N SER A 416 -2.70 1.17 -24.54
CA SER A 416 -2.10 1.43 -23.21
C SER A 416 -1.98 2.89 -22.82
N THR A 417 -2.28 3.83 -23.71
CA THR A 417 -2.27 5.25 -23.41
C THR A 417 -3.57 5.64 -22.74
N ASP A 418 -3.50 6.18 -21.52
CA ASP A 418 -4.66 6.55 -20.68
C ASP A 418 -5.64 7.54 -21.35
N ASN A 419 -5.23 8.21 -22.43
CA ASN A 419 -6.09 9.06 -23.26
C ASN A 419 -7.05 8.28 -24.18
N ASP A 420 -6.81 7.00 -24.45
CA ASP A 420 -7.57 6.19 -25.43
C ASP A 420 -8.68 5.32 -24.82
N LYS A 421 -8.80 5.27 -23.48
CA LYS A 421 -9.90 4.59 -22.77
C LYS A 421 -11.28 5.07 -23.21
N MET A 422 -11.36 6.25 -23.84
CA MET A 422 -12.61 6.89 -24.21
C MET A 422 -13.16 6.48 -25.59
N LEU A 423 -12.36 5.98 -26.54
CA LEU A 423 -12.85 5.88 -27.93
C LEU A 423 -13.52 4.54 -28.30
N PHE A 424 -12.97 3.37 -27.93
CA PHE A 424 -13.58 2.09 -28.29
C PHE A 424 -13.63 1.11 -27.11
N LYS A 425 -14.83 0.65 -26.78
CA LYS A 425 -15.03 -0.44 -25.82
C LYS A 425 -14.70 -1.77 -26.53
N VAL A 426 -13.47 -2.25 -26.34
CA VAL A 426 -13.00 -3.54 -26.89
C VAL A 426 -13.38 -4.65 -25.92
N TYR A 427 -14.12 -5.65 -26.40
CA TYR A 427 -14.54 -6.80 -25.61
C TYR A 427 -13.49 -7.91 -25.57
N GLY A 428 -12.66 -8.03 -26.60
CA GLY A 428 -11.65 -9.06 -26.63
C GLY A 428 -11.22 -9.47 -28.03
N ILE A 429 -10.70 -10.70 -28.11
CA ILE A 429 -10.18 -11.30 -29.34
C ILE A 429 -10.90 -12.61 -29.62
N SER A 430 -11.07 -12.91 -30.90
CA SER A 430 -11.46 -14.22 -31.40
C SER A 430 -10.55 -14.65 -32.55
N GLN A 431 -10.77 -15.83 -33.09
CA GLN A 431 -10.12 -16.30 -34.30
C GLN A 431 -11.13 -17.04 -35.17
N ASN A 432 -11.15 -16.68 -36.45
CA ASN A 432 -11.97 -17.39 -37.41
C ASN A 432 -11.46 -18.84 -37.55
N PRO A 433 -12.30 -19.86 -37.32
CA PRO A 433 -11.86 -21.25 -37.35
C PRO A 433 -11.46 -21.71 -38.76
N GLN A 434 -12.00 -21.08 -39.81
CA GLN A 434 -11.74 -21.41 -41.21
C GLN A 434 -10.50 -20.69 -41.74
N THR A 435 -10.45 -19.35 -41.64
CA THR A 435 -9.35 -18.57 -42.21
C THR A 435 -8.13 -18.48 -41.30
N LYS A 436 -8.30 -18.79 -40.00
CA LYS A 436 -7.31 -18.59 -38.93
C LYS A 436 -6.95 -17.12 -38.65
N ASP A 437 -7.65 -16.18 -39.28
CA ASP A 437 -7.48 -14.76 -39.01
C ASP A 437 -7.95 -14.41 -37.61
N TYR A 438 -7.18 -13.52 -36.96
CA TYR A 438 -7.56 -12.98 -35.67
C TYR A 438 -8.62 -11.89 -35.83
N ILE A 439 -9.51 -11.83 -34.86
CA ILE A 439 -10.66 -10.94 -34.86
C ILE A 439 -10.63 -10.10 -33.59
N ILE A 440 -10.70 -8.77 -33.72
CA ILE A 440 -11.00 -7.90 -32.58
C ILE A 440 -12.52 -7.77 -32.46
N VAL A 441 -13.02 -7.94 -31.23
CA VAL A 441 -14.45 -7.84 -30.90
C VAL A 441 -14.72 -6.50 -30.23
N LEU A 442 -15.56 -5.68 -30.86
CA LEU A 442 -15.87 -4.30 -30.47
C LEU A 442 -17.34 -4.15 -30.09
N HIS A 443 -17.64 -3.20 -29.21
CA HIS A 443 -19.01 -2.81 -28.88
C HIS A 443 -19.69 -2.06 -30.04
N TYR A 444 -20.93 -2.46 -30.37
CA TYR A 444 -21.67 -1.97 -31.54
C TYR A 444 -22.01 -0.46 -31.49
N ASN A 445 -22.60 0.04 -30.40
CA ASN A 445 -23.17 1.40 -30.37
C ASN A 445 -22.14 2.54 -30.43
N ARG A 446 -20.85 2.27 -30.19
CA ARG A 446 -19.80 3.31 -30.21
C ARG A 446 -19.29 3.62 -31.62
N ILE A 447 -19.44 2.70 -32.57
CA ILE A 447 -19.03 2.93 -33.96
C ILE A 447 -20.00 3.91 -34.65
N THR A 448 -21.30 3.77 -34.38
CA THR A 448 -22.36 4.67 -34.90
C THR A 448 -22.26 6.09 -34.34
N GLU A 449 -22.07 6.26 -33.03
CA GLU A 449 -21.87 7.58 -32.39
C GLU A 449 -20.60 8.29 -32.92
N ILE A 450 -19.52 7.55 -33.19
CA ILE A 450 -18.28 8.12 -33.74
C ILE A 450 -18.49 8.51 -35.21
N TYR A 451 -19.18 7.69 -36.00
CA TYR A 451 -19.55 8.02 -37.38
C TYR A 451 -20.30 9.35 -37.45
N GLU A 452 -21.35 9.51 -36.64
CA GLU A 452 -22.14 10.75 -36.57
C GLU A 452 -21.29 11.95 -36.14
N ARG A 453 -20.45 11.79 -35.12
CA ARG A 453 -19.61 12.88 -34.59
C ARG A 453 -18.46 13.26 -35.54
N TYR A 454 -17.91 12.33 -36.30
CA TYR A 454 -16.85 12.58 -37.28
C TYR A 454 -17.40 13.22 -38.57
N VAL A 455 -18.52 12.72 -39.07
CA VAL A 455 -19.24 13.37 -40.18
C VAL A 455 -19.54 14.81 -39.80
N THR A 456 -19.99 15.08 -38.57
CA THR A 456 -20.23 16.44 -38.08
C THR A 456 -18.95 17.29 -37.94
N ASN A 457 -17.82 16.72 -37.52
CA ASN A 457 -16.56 17.46 -37.37
C ASN A 457 -15.86 17.79 -38.71
N LEU A 458 -16.04 16.95 -39.75
CA LEU A 458 -15.62 17.27 -41.12
C LEU A 458 -16.31 18.54 -41.65
N PHE A 459 -17.51 18.87 -41.15
CA PHE A 459 -18.18 20.14 -41.46
C PHE A 459 -17.66 21.36 -40.68
N TYR A 460 -16.87 21.19 -39.61
CA TYR A 460 -16.53 22.29 -38.68
C TYR A 460 -15.04 22.46 -38.33
N ASN A 461 -14.09 21.85 -39.08
CA ASN A 461 -12.65 22.14 -39.00
C ASN A 461 -12.07 22.31 -37.57
N LEU A 462 -12.09 21.25 -36.76
CA LEU A 462 -11.36 21.20 -35.49
C LEU A 462 -10.17 20.24 -35.57
N PRO A 463 -9.01 20.55 -34.92
CA PRO A 463 -7.82 19.73 -35.02
C PRO A 463 -7.94 18.48 -34.14
N THR A 464 -7.95 17.31 -34.76
CA THR A 464 -7.92 15.99 -34.09
C THR A 464 -6.61 15.24 -34.37
N ASN A 465 -6.20 14.45 -33.39
CA ASN A 465 -4.95 13.66 -33.32
C ASN A 465 -4.78 12.74 -34.54
N GLU A 466 -3.68 12.88 -35.31
CA GLU A 466 -3.42 12.14 -36.57
C GLU A 466 -3.51 10.61 -36.42
N LYS A 467 -3.13 10.05 -35.27
CA LYS A 467 -3.22 8.60 -35.03
C LYS A 467 -4.67 8.09 -34.91
N ILE A 468 -5.60 8.96 -34.51
CA ILE A 468 -7.03 8.67 -34.44
C ILE A 468 -7.62 8.71 -35.86
N ILE A 469 -7.15 9.64 -36.69
CA ILE A 469 -7.52 9.74 -38.10
C ILE A 469 -7.11 8.46 -38.84
N ASP A 470 -5.88 7.99 -38.68
CA ASP A 470 -5.40 6.75 -39.32
C ASP A 470 -6.18 5.51 -38.89
N PHE A 471 -6.54 5.37 -37.61
CA PHE A 471 -7.30 4.21 -37.14
C PHE A 471 -8.78 4.27 -37.59
N ILE A 472 -9.41 5.45 -37.58
CA ILE A 472 -10.80 5.63 -38.05
C ILE A 472 -10.88 5.49 -39.58
N HIS A 473 -9.90 6.02 -40.33
CA HIS A 473 -9.74 5.80 -41.77
C HIS A 473 -9.66 4.30 -42.11
N ASN A 474 -9.02 3.50 -41.26
CA ASN A 474 -8.92 2.05 -41.45
C ASN A 474 -10.06 1.23 -40.82
N VAL A 475 -11.00 1.83 -40.10
CA VAL A 475 -12.12 1.12 -39.41
C VAL A 475 -13.48 1.47 -40.03
N VAL A 476 -13.63 2.67 -40.59
CA VAL A 476 -14.96 3.23 -40.92
C VAL A 476 -15.10 3.65 -42.39
N PHE A 477 -14.00 3.87 -43.12
CA PHE A 477 -14.08 4.37 -44.49
C PHE A 477 -13.97 3.27 -45.54
N GLU A 478 -14.90 3.35 -46.51
CA GLU A 478 -14.83 2.66 -47.79
C GLU A 478 -13.69 3.31 -48.61
N TRP A 479 -12.74 2.52 -49.11
CA TRP A 479 -11.75 3.02 -50.06
C TRP A 479 -12.45 3.16 -51.41
N ILE A 480 -12.79 4.39 -51.76
CA ILE A 480 -13.47 4.72 -53.02
C ILE A 480 -12.39 4.91 -54.07
N SER A 481 -12.47 4.15 -55.16
CA SER A 481 -11.50 4.28 -56.23
C SER A 481 -11.69 5.63 -56.94
N TYR A 482 -10.59 6.30 -57.31
CA TYR A 482 -10.64 7.66 -57.89
C TYR A 482 -11.54 7.75 -59.14
N ASN A 483 -11.76 6.63 -59.83
CA ASN A 483 -12.64 6.51 -60.99
C ASN A 483 -14.15 6.46 -60.65
N GLN A 484 -14.54 6.52 -59.38
CA GLN A 484 -15.94 6.60 -58.93
C GLN A 484 -16.39 8.05 -58.64
N PHE A 485 -15.56 9.03 -58.99
CA PHE A 485 -15.84 10.45 -58.83
C PHE A 485 -15.97 11.12 -60.20
N ASP A 486 -17.06 11.86 -60.40
CA ASP A 486 -17.36 12.62 -61.60
C ASP A 486 -17.26 14.13 -61.34
N GLU A 487 -17.23 14.94 -62.41
CA GLU A 487 -17.21 16.41 -62.33
C GLU A 487 -16.12 16.96 -61.39
N ILE A 488 -14.89 16.44 -61.53
CA ILE A 488 -13.77 16.84 -60.66
C ILE A 488 -13.24 18.23 -61.05
N GLU A 489 -13.37 19.21 -60.15
CA GLU A 489 -12.92 20.60 -60.33
C GLU A 489 -11.92 21.02 -59.26
N GLU A 490 -10.78 21.61 -59.64
CA GLU A 490 -9.79 22.12 -58.67
C GLU A 490 -10.31 23.38 -57.97
N ILE A 491 -10.44 23.34 -56.64
CA ILE A 491 -10.94 24.45 -55.81
C ILE A 491 -9.80 25.38 -55.40
N CYS A 492 -8.66 24.83 -54.98
CA CYS A 492 -7.47 25.61 -54.66
C CYS A 492 -6.18 24.77 -54.64
N LYS A 493 -5.06 25.47 -54.86
CA LYS A 493 -3.71 24.92 -54.81
C LYS A 493 -2.84 25.81 -53.94
N ASP A 494 -2.42 25.29 -52.79
CA ASP A 494 -1.57 26.05 -51.87
C ASP A 494 -0.36 25.19 -51.48
N GLY A 495 0.81 25.57 -52.00
CA GLY A 495 2.18 25.15 -51.67
C GLY A 495 2.55 23.65 -51.64
N PHE A 496 1.68 22.79 -51.11
CA PHE A 496 1.91 21.39 -50.81
C PHE A 496 0.68 20.48 -51.04
N ASP A 497 -0.55 21.00 -51.20
CA ASP A 497 -1.77 20.19 -51.41
C ASP A 497 -2.66 20.74 -52.56
N ILE A 498 -3.32 19.84 -53.30
CA ILE A 498 -4.38 20.16 -54.27
C ILE A 498 -5.72 19.73 -53.67
N VAL A 499 -6.70 20.63 -53.68
CA VAL A 499 -8.07 20.37 -53.20
C VAL A 499 -9.03 20.44 -54.39
N ASN A 500 -9.76 19.35 -54.66
CA ASN A 500 -10.76 19.28 -55.73
C ASN A 500 -12.17 19.13 -55.15
N SER A 501 -13.19 19.66 -55.83
CA SER A 501 -14.59 19.24 -55.69
C SER A 501 -14.82 18.07 -56.62
N ALA A 502 -15.72 17.15 -56.26
CA ALA A 502 -16.16 16.08 -57.13
C ALA A 502 -17.56 15.59 -56.74
N ILE A 503 -18.28 14.99 -57.67
CA ILE A 503 -19.53 14.28 -57.40
C ILE A 503 -19.24 12.80 -57.21
N TRP A 504 -19.67 12.23 -56.08
CA TRP A 504 -19.63 10.80 -55.85
C TRP A 504 -20.99 10.17 -56.21
N GLU A 505 -21.05 9.49 -57.37
CA GLU A 505 -22.30 8.91 -57.90
C GLU A 505 -22.87 7.82 -56.99
N ASP A 506 -22.05 6.87 -56.56
CA ASP A 506 -22.48 5.79 -55.65
C ASP A 506 -22.93 6.34 -54.29
N GLY A 507 -22.26 7.41 -53.84
CA GLY A 507 -22.64 8.21 -52.69
C GLY A 507 -22.58 7.48 -51.34
N LEU A 508 -22.94 8.22 -50.29
CA LEU A 508 -22.63 7.87 -48.90
C LEU A 508 -23.58 6.79 -48.35
N LEU A 509 -23.01 5.73 -47.79
CA LEU A 509 -23.75 4.64 -47.15
C LEU A 509 -24.15 5.06 -45.72
N TYR A 510 -25.44 5.10 -45.43
CA TYR A 510 -25.98 5.43 -44.11
C TYR A 510 -27.05 4.43 -43.68
N PHE A 511 -27.26 4.29 -42.37
CA PHE A 511 -28.32 3.44 -41.84
C PHE A 511 -29.62 4.24 -41.76
N ASP A 512 -30.62 3.87 -42.56
CA ASP A 512 -31.94 4.50 -42.51
C ASP A 512 -32.70 3.93 -41.31
N ASP A 513 -32.78 4.71 -40.24
CA ASP A 513 -33.38 4.29 -38.98
C ASP A 513 -34.88 3.96 -39.08
N ASN A 514 -35.56 4.55 -40.07
CA ASN A 514 -36.98 4.29 -40.33
C ASN A 514 -37.17 2.97 -41.09
N LYS A 515 -36.23 2.63 -41.98
CA LYS A 515 -36.29 1.41 -42.80
C LYS A 515 -35.48 0.24 -42.23
N LYS A 516 -34.74 0.46 -41.14
CA LYS A 516 -33.84 -0.50 -40.48
C LYS A 516 -32.94 -1.25 -41.47
N LYS A 517 -32.41 -0.53 -42.46
CA LYS A 517 -31.50 -1.07 -43.49
C LYS A 517 -30.48 -0.02 -43.93
N TRP A 518 -29.33 -0.52 -44.38
CA TRP A 518 -28.32 0.32 -45.03
C TRP A 518 -28.82 0.80 -46.39
N THR A 519 -28.70 2.10 -46.63
CA THR A 519 -29.14 2.78 -47.85
C THR A 519 -28.02 3.72 -48.32
N ARG A 520 -27.80 3.85 -49.64
CA ARG A 520 -26.89 4.86 -50.19
C ARG A 520 -27.64 6.13 -50.56
N LYS A 521 -27.03 7.27 -50.30
CA LYS A 521 -27.46 8.58 -50.82
C LYS A 521 -26.53 8.93 -51.98
N SER A 522 -26.99 8.73 -53.21
CA SER A 522 -26.25 8.99 -54.44
C SER A 522 -26.06 10.48 -54.72
N ASN A 523 -25.11 10.81 -55.59
CA ASN A 523 -24.83 12.16 -56.13
C ASN A 523 -24.53 13.19 -55.04
N ILE A 524 -23.55 12.88 -54.19
CA ILE A 524 -23.10 13.80 -53.14
C ILE A 524 -21.86 14.54 -53.64
N GLU A 525 -21.88 15.87 -53.52
CA GLU A 525 -20.70 16.70 -53.72
C GLU A 525 -19.72 16.50 -52.56
N VAL A 526 -18.48 16.16 -52.87
CA VAL A 526 -17.41 15.86 -51.92
C VAL A 526 -16.16 16.65 -52.24
N THR A 527 -15.37 16.96 -51.22
CA THR A 527 -14.07 17.61 -51.39
C THR A 527 -12.96 16.56 -51.30
N LEU A 528 -12.21 16.38 -52.39
CA LEU A 528 -11.06 15.49 -52.48
C LEU A 528 -9.79 16.27 -52.14
N LYS A 529 -9.03 15.81 -51.14
CA LYS A 529 -7.73 16.37 -50.81
C LYS A 529 -6.62 15.41 -51.22
N TYR A 530 -5.73 15.83 -52.12
CA TYR A 530 -4.60 15.02 -52.54
C TYR A 530 -3.47 15.12 -51.52
N ILE A 531 -3.25 14.06 -50.73
CA ILE A 531 -2.17 14.01 -49.74
C ILE A 531 -0.92 13.47 -50.42
N SER A 532 0.01 14.36 -50.82
CA SER A 532 1.28 13.95 -51.42
C SER A 532 2.26 13.47 -50.33
N LYS A 533 2.02 12.28 -49.78
CA LYS A 533 3.01 11.42 -49.09
C LYS A 533 2.31 10.17 -48.56
N PHE A 534 2.31 9.13 -49.38
CA PHE A 534 2.39 7.74 -48.95
C PHE A 534 3.31 6.99 -49.90
#